data_AF-A0A661U358-F1
#
_entry.id   AF-A0A661U358-F1
#
_cell.length_a   1.000
_cell.length_b   1.000
_cell.length_c   1.000
_cell.angle_alpha   90.00
_cell.angle_beta   90.00
_cell.angle_gamma   90.00
#
_symmetry.space_group_name_H-M   'P 1'
#
loop_
_entity.id
_entity.type
_entity.pdbx_description
1 polymer ?
#
loop_
_entity_poly.entity_id
_entity_poly.type
_entity_poly.pdbx_seq_one_letter_code
_entity_poly.pdbx_strand_id
1 'polypeptide(L)'
;MKQKLLCIVIISLFLIINCSSGGTTEYREAVNLQKRGEYEKAIEIYLSLTREYDNRGVGIMAQRGLEECRAIMLYQKAIYELNFGDREEANETAKRAAKLYYLVAEAQYIKAMNRFLDGDIEGAERMFIRIIRDNPALPYGYMGLGRVDEEVQRYTSSVLNYSKALKLSKDKKINEIVFSGIERCME
;
A
#
# COMPACT_ATOMS: atom_id res chain seq x y z
N MET A 1 -41.77 -21.80 10.48
CA MET A 1 -41.32 -20.44 10.88
C MET A 1 -40.11 -20.43 11.82
N LYS A 2 -40.04 -21.30 12.84
CA LYS A 2 -38.93 -21.31 13.82
C LYS A 2 -37.53 -21.61 13.23
N GLN A 3 -37.41 -22.49 12.23
CA GLN A 3 -36.12 -22.77 11.58
C GLN A 3 -35.58 -21.61 10.72
N LYS A 4 -36.44 -20.88 10.01
CA LYS A 4 -36.03 -19.69 9.24
C LYS A 4 -35.56 -18.55 10.15
N LEU A 5 -36.20 -18.39 11.32
CA LEU A 5 -35.81 -17.38 12.30
C LEU A 5 -34.47 -17.73 12.96
N LEU A 6 -34.20 -19.03 13.23
CA LEU A 6 -32.92 -19.49 13.78
C LEU A 6 -31.75 -19.25 12.82
N CYS A 7 -31.92 -19.51 11.52
CA CYS A 7 -30.87 -19.24 10.52
C CYS A 7 -30.57 -17.73 10.38
N ILE A 8 -31.59 -16.88 10.41
CA ILE A 8 -31.41 -15.42 10.32
C ILE A 8 -30.67 -14.90 11.55
N VAL A 9 -30.96 -15.42 12.75
CA VAL A 9 -30.26 -15.04 13.99
C VAL A 9 -28.80 -15.52 13.99
N ILE A 10 -28.51 -16.70 13.44
CA ILE A 10 -27.13 -17.21 13.35
C ILE A 10 -26.32 -16.39 12.32
N ILE A 11 -26.89 -16.08 11.16
CA ILE A 11 -26.21 -15.26 10.13
C ILE A 11 -25.97 -13.82 10.64
N SER A 12 -26.94 -13.25 11.35
CA SER A 12 -26.78 -11.92 11.94
C SER A 12 -25.81 -11.90 13.13
N LEU A 13 -25.75 -12.94 13.98
CA LEU A 13 -24.69 -13.06 14.99
C LEU A 13 -23.30 -13.22 14.36
N PHE A 14 -23.18 -13.95 13.25
CA PHE A 14 -21.92 -14.12 12.53
C PHE A 14 -21.43 -12.78 11.92
N LEU A 15 -22.35 -11.93 11.46
CA LEU A 15 -22.03 -10.59 10.96
C LEU A 15 -21.68 -9.60 12.09
N ILE A 16 -22.27 -9.75 13.28
CA ILE A 16 -22.04 -8.84 14.42
C ILE A 16 -20.69 -9.13 15.12
N ILE A 17 -20.25 -10.39 15.20
CA ILE A 17 -18.93 -10.74 15.77
C ILE A 17 -17.76 -10.21 14.91
N ASN A 18 -17.98 -10.02 13.61
CA ASN A 18 -16.96 -9.48 12.68
C ASN A 18 -16.78 -7.95 12.76
N CYS A 19 -17.53 -7.24 13.62
CA CYS A 19 -17.59 -5.78 13.57
C CYS A 19 -16.75 -5.03 14.63
N SER A 20 -16.00 -5.70 15.51
CA SER A 20 -15.39 -4.99 16.66
C SER A 20 -13.88 -5.14 16.91
N SER A 21 -13.12 -5.95 16.17
CA SER A 21 -11.63 -5.81 16.16
C SER A 21 -10.93 -6.67 15.11
N GLY A 22 -10.59 -6.07 13.96
CA GLY A 22 -9.52 -6.55 13.07
C GLY A 22 -9.81 -7.79 12.21
N GLY A 23 -10.29 -7.55 10.99
CA GLY A 23 -10.35 -8.51 9.87
C GLY A 23 -11.26 -9.72 10.06
N THR A 24 -11.59 -10.41 8.97
CA THR A 24 -12.21 -11.75 9.03
C THR A 24 -11.25 -12.74 9.72
N THR A 25 -11.75 -13.88 10.19
CA THR A 25 -10.93 -14.94 10.82
C THR A 25 -9.78 -15.35 9.89
N GLU A 26 -10.07 -15.47 8.60
CA GLU A 26 -9.14 -15.81 7.53
C GLU A 26 -8.05 -14.74 7.37
N TYR A 27 -8.41 -13.46 7.45
CA TYR A 27 -7.42 -12.38 7.39
C TYR A 27 -6.44 -12.44 8.57
N ARG A 28 -6.95 -12.73 9.78
CA ARG A 28 -6.11 -12.89 10.97
C ARG A 28 -5.19 -14.09 10.86
N GLU A 29 -5.66 -15.18 10.29
CA GLU A 29 -4.86 -16.37 10.00
C GLU A 29 -3.72 -16.05 9.02
N ALA A 30 -4.02 -15.35 7.93
CA ALA A 30 -3.01 -14.92 6.95
C ALA A 30 -1.91 -14.06 7.60
N VAL A 31 -2.29 -13.11 8.47
CA VAL A 31 -1.33 -12.29 9.24
C VAL A 31 -0.46 -13.16 10.16
N ASN A 32 -1.03 -14.18 10.81
CA ASN A 32 -0.28 -15.08 11.68
C ASN A 32 0.66 -16.01 10.90
N LEU A 33 0.27 -16.45 9.71
CA LEU A 33 1.15 -17.20 8.80
C LEU A 33 2.32 -16.31 8.33
N GLN A 34 2.05 -15.07 7.95
CA GLN A 34 3.08 -14.09 7.59
C GLN A 34 4.08 -13.86 8.74
N LYS A 35 3.60 -13.73 10.00
CA LYS A 35 4.48 -13.60 11.18
C LYS A 35 5.36 -14.83 11.44
N ARG A 36 4.89 -16.02 11.05
CA ARG A 36 5.63 -17.29 11.16
C ARG A 36 6.57 -17.54 9.97
N GLY A 37 6.57 -16.67 8.97
CA GLY A 37 7.35 -16.85 7.75
C GLY A 37 6.75 -17.81 6.74
N GLU A 38 5.50 -18.26 6.94
CA GLU A 38 4.77 -19.15 6.03
C GLU A 38 4.10 -18.33 4.91
N TYR A 39 4.91 -17.63 4.11
CA TYR A 39 4.44 -16.62 3.16
C TYR A 39 3.58 -17.19 2.03
N GLU A 40 3.89 -18.40 1.55
CA GLU A 40 3.11 -19.06 0.50
C GLU A 40 1.66 -19.30 0.93
N LYS A 41 1.47 -19.81 2.15
CA LYS A 41 0.14 -20.05 2.73
C LYS A 41 -0.59 -18.74 2.99
N ALA A 42 0.12 -17.72 3.47
CA ALA A 42 -0.46 -16.39 3.66
C ALA A 42 -0.93 -15.78 2.33
N ILE A 43 -0.16 -15.95 1.25
CA ILE A 43 -0.50 -15.47 -0.10
C ILE A 43 -1.79 -16.11 -0.63
N GLU A 44 -1.98 -17.42 -0.43
CA GLU A 44 -3.20 -18.12 -0.87
C GLU A 44 -4.45 -17.52 -0.22
N ILE A 45 -4.40 -17.27 1.08
CA ILE A 45 -5.51 -16.68 1.83
C ILE A 45 -5.70 -15.21 1.45
N TYR A 46 -4.64 -14.44 1.29
CA TYR A 46 -4.79 -13.05 0.84
C TYR A 46 -5.37 -12.95 -0.58
N LEU A 47 -5.01 -13.87 -1.48
CA LEU A 47 -5.58 -13.94 -2.83
C LEU A 47 -7.07 -14.28 -2.83
N SER A 48 -7.52 -15.21 -1.97
CA SER A 48 -8.94 -15.52 -1.85
C SER A 48 -9.72 -14.31 -1.35
N LEU A 49 -9.20 -13.64 -0.31
CA LEU A 49 -9.82 -12.45 0.27
C LEU A 49 -9.86 -11.25 -0.70
N THR A 50 -8.82 -11.02 -1.51
CA THR A 50 -8.86 -9.97 -2.54
C THR A 50 -9.97 -10.24 -3.57
N ARG A 51 -10.17 -11.50 -3.98
CA ARG A 51 -11.20 -11.87 -4.96
C ARG A 51 -12.61 -11.76 -4.39
N GLU A 52 -12.79 -12.16 -3.13
CA GLU A 52 -14.09 -12.17 -2.45
C GLU A 52 -14.57 -10.76 -2.07
N TYR A 53 -13.66 -9.94 -1.53
CA TYR A 53 -13.99 -8.63 -0.96
C TYR A 53 -13.57 -7.44 -1.85
N ASP A 54 -13.36 -7.69 -3.15
CA ASP A 54 -12.93 -6.75 -4.20
C ASP A 54 -12.87 -5.27 -3.77
N ASN A 55 -11.65 -4.72 -3.68
CA ASN A 55 -11.35 -3.31 -3.38
C ASN A 55 -12.10 -2.67 -2.19
N ARG A 56 -12.70 -3.44 -1.27
CA ARG A 56 -13.46 -2.96 -0.10
C ARG A 56 -12.93 -3.57 1.19
N GLY A 57 -12.95 -2.80 2.28
CA GLY A 57 -12.68 -3.29 3.65
C GLY A 57 -11.47 -4.22 3.76
N VAL A 58 -11.75 -5.50 4.06
CA VAL A 58 -10.76 -6.58 4.21
C VAL A 58 -10.00 -6.89 2.91
N GLY A 59 -10.62 -6.74 1.73
CA GLY A 59 -9.96 -6.97 0.44
C GLY A 59 -8.79 -6.02 0.19
N ILE A 60 -8.91 -4.76 0.61
CA ILE A 60 -7.79 -3.79 0.55
C ILE A 60 -6.66 -4.21 1.50
N MET A 61 -7.00 -4.65 2.71
CA MET A 61 -6.01 -5.08 3.70
C MET A 61 -5.31 -6.36 3.24
N ALA A 62 -6.05 -7.28 2.63
CA ALA A 62 -5.55 -8.52 2.04
C ALA A 62 -4.64 -8.25 0.84
N GLN A 63 -5.02 -7.32 -0.05
CA GLN A 63 -4.17 -6.92 -1.18
C GLN A 63 -2.80 -6.40 -0.71
N ARG A 64 -2.78 -5.60 0.36
CA ARG A 64 -1.53 -5.15 0.97
C ARG A 64 -0.71 -6.32 1.52
N GLY A 65 -1.34 -7.21 2.29
CA GLY A 65 -0.66 -8.38 2.86
C GLY A 65 -0.09 -9.32 1.78
N LEU A 66 -0.84 -9.51 0.69
CA LEU A 66 -0.41 -10.27 -0.49
C LEU A 66 0.87 -9.68 -1.10
N GLU A 67 0.88 -8.38 -1.31
CA GLU A 67 2.01 -7.67 -1.88
C GLU A 67 3.24 -7.72 -0.98
N GLU A 68 3.06 -7.48 0.33
CA GLU A 68 4.14 -7.60 1.32
C GLU A 68 4.75 -9.01 1.33
N CYS A 69 3.93 -10.06 1.34
CA CYS A 69 4.41 -11.46 1.34
C CYS A 69 5.18 -11.79 0.06
N ARG A 70 4.68 -11.40 -1.12
CA ARG A 70 5.38 -11.61 -2.40
C ARG A 70 6.73 -10.89 -2.42
N ALA A 71 6.78 -9.69 -1.88
CA ALA A 71 8.00 -8.90 -1.87
C ALA A 71 9.07 -9.47 -0.92
N ILE A 72 8.64 -9.98 0.25
CA ILE A 72 9.52 -10.72 1.16
C ILE A 72 10.04 -12.00 0.51
N MET A 73 9.18 -12.79 -0.14
CA MET A 73 9.62 -14.02 -0.82
C MET A 73 10.63 -13.74 -1.94
N LEU A 74 10.43 -12.67 -2.72
CA LEU A 74 11.40 -12.25 -3.73
C LEU A 74 12.74 -11.83 -3.12
N TYR A 75 12.73 -11.15 -1.96
CA TYR A 75 13.96 -10.83 -1.24
C TYR A 75 14.67 -12.06 -0.68
N GLN A 76 13.93 -13.00 -0.06
CA GLN A 76 14.49 -14.25 0.43
C GLN A 76 15.13 -15.05 -0.70
N LYS A 77 14.48 -15.10 -1.86
CA LYS A 77 15.02 -15.70 -3.07
C LYS A 77 16.30 -14.99 -3.54
N ALA A 78 16.31 -13.67 -3.61
CA ALA A 78 17.50 -12.92 -4.03
C ALA A 78 18.70 -13.14 -3.09
N ILE A 79 18.47 -13.23 -1.77
CA ILE A 79 19.52 -13.54 -0.79
C ILE A 79 20.02 -14.98 -0.95
N TYR A 80 19.13 -15.94 -1.18
CA TYR A 80 19.51 -17.32 -1.46
C TYR A 80 20.36 -17.41 -2.73
N GLU A 81 19.95 -16.75 -3.82
CA GLU A 81 20.71 -16.68 -5.07
C GLU A 81 22.04 -15.95 -4.91
N LEU A 82 22.13 -14.93 -4.06
CA LEU A 82 23.40 -14.27 -3.76
C LEU A 82 24.39 -15.20 -3.04
N ASN A 83 23.87 -16.07 -2.16
CA ASN A 83 24.69 -16.96 -1.34
C ASN A 83 25.06 -18.27 -2.06
N PHE A 84 24.23 -18.73 -3.00
CA PHE A 84 24.32 -20.07 -3.59
C PHE A 84 24.16 -20.10 -5.13
N GLY A 85 23.84 -18.98 -5.77
CA GLY A 85 23.62 -18.84 -7.21
C GLY A 85 24.54 -17.80 -7.87
N ASP A 86 24.22 -17.43 -9.11
CA ASP A 86 24.96 -16.41 -9.85
C ASP A 86 24.62 -14.99 -9.35
N ARG A 87 25.63 -14.14 -9.18
CA ARG A 87 25.49 -12.72 -8.81
C ARG A 87 24.59 -11.95 -9.78
N GLU A 88 24.56 -12.31 -11.06
CA GLU A 88 23.72 -11.65 -12.06
C GLU A 88 22.24 -11.97 -11.84
N GLU A 89 21.92 -13.23 -11.56
CA GLU A 89 20.55 -13.68 -11.27
C GLU A 89 20.02 -13.08 -9.96
N ALA A 90 20.85 -13.04 -8.91
CA ALA A 90 20.51 -12.40 -7.64
C ALA A 90 20.20 -10.90 -7.81
N ASN A 91 20.95 -10.19 -8.67
CA ASN A 91 20.70 -8.78 -8.99
C ASN A 91 19.37 -8.59 -9.72
N GLU A 92 19.04 -9.45 -10.68
CA GLU A 92 17.75 -9.39 -11.38
C GLU A 92 16.57 -9.71 -10.46
N THR A 93 16.70 -10.69 -9.57
CA THR A 93 15.66 -10.99 -8.56
C THR A 93 15.50 -9.83 -7.56
N ALA A 94 16.59 -9.20 -7.12
CA ALA A 94 16.53 -8.01 -6.27
C ALA A 94 15.85 -6.82 -6.97
N LYS A 95 16.10 -6.62 -8.27
CA LYS A 95 15.38 -5.62 -9.08
C LYS A 95 13.88 -5.91 -9.15
N ARG A 96 13.48 -7.19 -9.30
CA ARG A 96 12.07 -7.59 -9.28
C ARG A 96 11.42 -7.34 -7.92
N ALA A 97 12.12 -7.62 -6.83
CA ALA A 97 11.65 -7.30 -5.48
C ALA A 97 11.43 -5.79 -5.33
N ALA A 98 12.43 -4.98 -5.66
CA ALA A 98 12.35 -3.52 -5.60
C ALA A 98 11.22 -2.96 -6.49
N LYS A 99 11.03 -3.52 -7.69
CA LYS A 99 9.93 -3.16 -8.58
C LYS A 99 8.56 -3.49 -7.97
N LEU A 100 8.43 -4.63 -7.29
CA LEU A 100 7.19 -4.97 -6.62
C LEU A 100 6.90 -3.97 -5.49
N TYR A 101 7.87 -3.65 -4.64
CA TYR A 101 7.73 -2.59 -3.61
C TYR A 101 7.32 -1.24 -4.20
N TYR A 102 7.91 -0.88 -5.35
CA TYR A 102 7.53 0.32 -6.09
C TYR A 102 6.06 0.29 -6.53
N LEU A 103 5.59 -0.83 -7.10
CA LEU A 103 4.20 -1.00 -7.53
C LEU A 103 3.21 -0.92 -6.35
N VAL A 104 3.56 -1.48 -5.19
CA VAL A 104 2.76 -1.34 -3.96
C VAL A 104 2.59 0.14 -3.60
N ALA A 105 3.68 0.88 -3.59
CA ALA A 105 3.66 2.29 -3.23
C ALA A 105 2.87 3.12 -4.25
N GLU A 106 2.98 2.79 -5.54
CA GLU A 106 2.19 3.41 -6.61
C GLU A 106 0.69 3.14 -6.43
N ALA A 107 0.30 1.92 -6.09
CA ALA A 107 -1.09 1.59 -5.79
C ALA A 107 -1.63 2.34 -4.56
N GLN A 108 -0.84 2.46 -3.50
CA GLN A 108 -1.19 3.27 -2.32
C GLN A 108 -1.29 4.77 -2.67
N TYR A 109 -0.42 5.26 -3.55
CA TYR A 109 -0.44 6.63 -4.05
C TYR A 109 -1.73 6.92 -4.82
N ILE A 110 -2.13 6.04 -5.75
CA ILE A 110 -3.39 6.19 -6.51
C ILE A 110 -4.58 6.25 -5.56
N LYS A 111 -4.61 5.39 -4.54
CA LYS A 111 -5.70 5.40 -3.54
C LYS A 111 -5.73 6.68 -2.71
N ALA A 112 -4.57 7.20 -2.31
CA ALA A 112 -4.46 8.48 -1.62
C ALA A 112 -4.90 9.65 -2.52
N MET A 113 -4.52 9.62 -3.79
CA MET A 113 -4.95 10.58 -4.80
C MET A 113 -6.46 10.55 -5.04
N ASN A 114 -7.09 9.38 -5.07
CA ASN A 114 -8.55 9.30 -5.18
C ASN A 114 -9.24 10.01 -4.01
N ARG A 115 -8.76 9.82 -2.77
CA ARG A 115 -9.27 10.56 -1.61
C ARG A 115 -9.09 12.07 -1.75
N PHE A 116 -7.92 12.51 -2.22
CA PHE A 116 -7.66 13.91 -2.48
C PHE A 116 -8.66 14.49 -3.50
N LEU A 117 -8.88 13.79 -4.61
CA LEU A 117 -9.83 14.18 -5.66
C LEU A 117 -11.29 14.13 -5.20
N ASP A 118 -11.63 13.22 -4.28
CA ASP A 118 -12.94 13.13 -3.63
C ASP A 118 -13.16 14.22 -2.56
N GLY A 119 -12.16 15.07 -2.30
CA GLY A 119 -12.19 16.13 -1.29
C GLY A 119 -11.88 15.68 0.15
N ASP A 120 -11.55 14.40 0.37
CA ASP A 120 -11.04 13.89 1.66
C ASP A 120 -9.55 14.23 1.81
N ILE A 121 -9.27 15.53 1.94
CA ILE A 121 -7.90 16.08 2.01
C ILE A 121 -7.14 15.52 3.21
N GLU A 122 -7.77 15.46 4.39
CA GLU A 122 -7.15 14.93 5.60
C GLU A 122 -6.85 13.42 5.50
N GLY A 123 -7.75 12.65 4.87
CA GLY A 123 -7.54 11.23 4.61
C GLY A 123 -6.40 10.99 3.62
N ALA A 124 -6.31 11.81 2.57
CA ALA A 124 -5.19 11.79 1.63
C ALA A 124 -3.86 12.13 2.32
N GLU A 125 -3.82 13.18 3.14
CA GLU A 125 -2.65 13.60 3.91
C GLU A 125 -2.10 12.46 4.78
N ARG A 126 -2.97 11.83 5.58
CA ARG A 126 -2.59 10.68 6.43
C ARG A 126 -2.04 9.52 5.62
N MET A 127 -2.59 9.28 4.43
CA MET A 127 -2.11 8.22 3.54
C MET A 127 -0.74 8.55 2.94
N PHE A 128 -0.51 9.78 2.48
CA PHE A 128 0.80 10.18 1.95
C PHE A 128 1.88 10.17 3.03
N ILE A 129 1.59 10.63 4.26
CA ILE A 129 2.50 10.51 5.41
C ILE A 129 2.87 9.04 5.64
N ARG A 130 1.89 8.13 5.56
CA ARG A 130 2.14 6.69 5.70
C ARG A 130 3.04 6.15 4.58
N ILE A 131 2.82 6.57 3.33
CA ILE A 131 3.68 6.15 2.21
C ILE A 131 5.13 6.59 2.45
N ILE A 132 5.34 7.82 2.93
CA ILE A 132 6.68 8.34 3.28
C ILE A 132 7.30 7.54 4.42
N ARG A 133 6.54 7.27 5.49
CA ARG A 133 7.03 6.51 6.64
C ARG A 133 7.41 5.08 6.26
N ASP A 134 6.56 4.42 5.48
CA ASP A 134 6.76 3.04 5.08
C ASP A 134 7.86 2.95 3.99
N ASN A 135 8.05 4.00 3.16
CA ASN A 135 9.04 4.04 2.08
C ASN A 135 9.65 5.46 1.87
N PRO A 136 10.62 5.90 2.69
CA PRO A 136 11.13 7.28 2.66
C PRO A 136 12.00 7.61 1.42
N ALA A 137 12.38 6.59 0.65
CA ALA A 137 13.15 6.77 -0.59
C ALA A 137 12.25 6.90 -1.83
N LEU A 138 10.93 6.74 -1.70
CA LEU A 138 10.01 6.83 -2.84
C LEU A 138 9.45 8.25 -3.00
N PRO A 139 9.48 8.82 -4.22
CA PRO A 139 9.07 10.20 -4.46
C PRO A 139 7.55 10.41 -4.33
N TYR A 140 6.74 9.36 -4.53
CA TYR A 140 5.27 9.45 -4.58
C TYR A 140 4.63 10.04 -3.32
N GLY A 141 5.09 9.64 -2.13
CA GLY A 141 4.53 10.15 -0.88
C GLY A 141 4.79 11.65 -0.71
N TYR A 142 6.00 12.10 -1.04
CA TYR A 142 6.37 13.52 -1.00
C TYR A 142 5.65 14.34 -2.06
N MET A 143 5.51 13.82 -3.29
CA MET A 143 4.74 14.48 -4.34
C MET A 143 3.26 14.64 -3.96
N GLY A 144 2.66 13.61 -3.36
CA GLY A 144 1.29 13.66 -2.87
C GLY A 144 1.10 14.64 -1.71
N LEU A 145 2.04 14.69 -0.76
CA LEU A 145 2.02 15.71 0.29
C LEU A 145 2.20 17.13 -0.25
N GLY A 146 3.05 17.32 -1.27
CA GLY A 146 3.17 18.61 -1.95
C GLY A 146 1.82 19.09 -2.48
N ARG A 147 1.07 18.21 -3.15
CA ARG A 147 -0.29 18.52 -3.64
C ARG A 147 -1.28 18.86 -2.52
N VAL A 148 -1.25 18.09 -1.43
CA VAL A 148 -2.09 18.36 -0.26
C VAL A 148 -1.76 19.73 0.34
N ASP A 149 -0.48 20.02 0.54
CA ASP A 149 -0.02 21.29 1.10
C ASP A 149 -0.33 22.47 0.18
N GLU A 150 -0.22 22.29 -1.14
CA GLU A 150 -0.63 23.27 -2.14
C GLU A 150 -2.13 23.58 -2.03
N GLU A 151 -2.98 22.56 -2.01
CA GLU A 151 -4.44 22.69 -1.92
C GLU A 151 -4.89 23.45 -0.66
N VAL A 152 -4.25 23.18 0.47
CA VAL A 152 -4.55 23.83 1.76
C VAL A 152 -3.67 25.06 2.03
N GLN A 153 -3.01 25.59 0.99
CA GLN A 153 -2.23 26.84 1.01
C GLN A 153 -1.03 26.85 1.97
N ARG A 154 -0.51 25.67 2.33
CA ARG A 154 0.76 25.49 3.05
C ARG A 154 1.95 25.51 2.08
N TYR A 155 2.09 26.59 1.33
CA TYR A 155 3.03 26.69 0.21
C TYR A 155 4.50 26.40 0.57
N THR A 156 4.97 26.85 1.74
CA THR A 156 6.34 26.55 2.19
C THR A 156 6.55 25.04 2.38
N SER A 157 5.58 24.35 2.99
CA SER A 157 5.62 22.89 3.15
C SER A 157 5.48 22.18 1.81
N SER A 158 4.62 22.68 0.92
CA SER A 158 4.45 22.16 -0.43
C SER A 158 5.75 22.18 -1.22
N VAL A 159 6.44 23.33 -1.28
CA VAL A 159 7.74 23.47 -1.95
C VAL A 159 8.78 22.52 -1.36
N LEU A 160 8.81 22.36 -0.02
CA LEU A 160 9.72 21.43 0.64
C LEU A 160 9.46 19.98 0.23
N ASN A 161 8.20 19.56 0.24
CA ASN A 161 7.77 18.22 -0.12
C ASN A 161 8.03 17.92 -1.60
N TYR A 162 7.65 18.82 -2.50
CA TYR A 162 7.98 18.73 -3.93
C TYR A 162 9.50 18.67 -4.16
N SER A 163 10.29 19.54 -3.52
CA SER A 163 11.74 19.52 -3.65
C SER A 163 12.36 18.19 -3.18
N LYS A 164 11.78 17.56 -2.16
CA LYS A 164 12.20 16.23 -1.70
C LYS A 164 11.84 15.15 -2.72
N ALA A 165 10.64 15.18 -3.29
CA ALA A 165 10.22 14.27 -4.36
C ALA A 165 11.17 14.36 -5.57
N LEU A 166 11.51 15.59 -5.99
CA LEU A 166 12.42 15.84 -7.11
C LEU A 166 13.81 15.24 -6.88
N LYS A 167 14.36 15.37 -5.66
CA LYS A 167 15.68 14.80 -5.31
C LYS A 167 15.70 13.27 -5.33
N LEU A 168 14.56 12.62 -5.07
CA LEU A 168 14.44 11.17 -4.99
C LEU A 168 14.07 10.53 -6.34
N SER A 169 13.41 11.29 -7.22
CA SER A 169 12.90 10.79 -8.48
C SER A 169 13.97 10.73 -9.57
N LYS A 170 14.01 9.61 -10.29
CA LYS A 170 14.70 9.47 -11.58
C LYS A 170 13.72 9.49 -12.77
N ASP A 171 12.43 9.62 -12.49
CA ASP A 171 11.37 9.61 -13.50
C ASP A 171 11.11 11.03 -14.00
N LYS A 172 11.23 11.21 -15.31
CA LYS A 172 11.03 12.51 -15.96
C LYS A 172 9.62 13.08 -15.75
N LYS A 173 8.58 12.24 -15.81
CA LYS A 173 7.18 12.68 -15.66
C LYS A 173 6.89 13.15 -14.23
N ILE A 174 7.41 12.41 -13.24
CA ILE A 174 7.31 12.83 -11.83
C ILE A 174 7.99 14.19 -11.66
N ASN A 175 9.17 14.36 -12.25
CA ASN A 175 9.92 15.61 -12.15
C ASN A 175 9.15 16.79 -12.76
N GLU A 176 8.54 16.61 -13.93
CA GLU A 176 7.71 17.64 -14.58
C GLU A 176 6.51 18.07 -13.70
N ILE A 177 5.79 17.11 -13.12
CA ILE A 177 4.66 17.38 -12.22
C ILE A 177 5.12 18.18 -10.99
N VAL A 178 6.22 17.74 -10.39
CA VAL A 178 6.78 18.32 -9.18
C VAL A 178 7.32 19.74 -9.43
N PHE A 179 8.01 19.96 -10.55
CA PHE A 179 8.47 21.30 -10.95
C PHE A 179 7.31 22.26 -11.11
N SER A 180 6.27 21.86 -11.85
CA SER A 180 5.07 22.69 -12.03
C SER A 180 4.36 22.99 -10.70
N GLY A 181 4.36 22.04 -9.76
CA GLY A 181 3.84 22.27 -8.40
C GLY A 181 4.65 23.29 -7.60
N ILE A 182 5.98 23.28 -7.73
CA ILE A 182 6.84 24.29 -7.10
C ILE A 182 6.54 25.68 -7.65
N GLU A 183 6.44 25.81 -8.98
CA GLU A 183 6.14 27.09 -9.65
C GLU A 183 4.82 27.68 -9.13
N ARG A 184 3.74 26.88 -9.11
CA ARG A 184 2.43 27.34 -8.59
C ARG A 184 2.44 27.78 -7.13
N CYS A 185 3.35 27.24 -6.31
CA CYS A 185 3.46 27.62 -4.90
C CYS A 185 4.33 28.87 -4.66
N MET A 186 5.02 29.36 -5.70
CA MET A 186 5.90 30.53 -5.62
C MET A 186 5.29 31.79 -6.25
N GLU A 187 4.19 31.65 -6.99
CA GLU A 187 3.38 32.73 -7.55
C GLU A 187 2.40 33.31 -6.50
#